data_AF-A0A7Y1M854-F1
#
_entry.id   AF-A0A7Y1M854-F1
#
_cell.length_a   1.000
_cell.length_b   1.000
_cell.length_c   1.000
_cell.angle_alpha   90.00
_cell.angle_beta   90.00
_cell.angle_gamma   90.00
#
_symmetry.space_group_name_H-M   'P 1'
#
loop_
_entity.id
_entity.type
_entity.pdbx_description
1 polymer ?
#
loop_
_entity_poly.entity_id
_entity_poly.type
_entity_poly.pdbx_seq_one_letter_code
_entity_poly.pdbx_strand_id
1 'polypeptide(L)'
;MEARVANLEKSIPEIREALARIETTLGSFDKHVFPNLATKADLALLASKDDLAGYVRASGKDVQDLAVSFQKSITDVQKTINEQTWKYIGLAGVLAGLAFTAAKFIQ
;
A
#
# COMPACT_ATOMS: atom_id res chain seq x y z
N MET A 1 -32.72 -63.38 25.22
CA MET A 1 -32.86 -62.04 25.83
C MET A 1 -31.69 -61.71 26.73
N GLU A 2 -31.22 -62.65 27.55
CA GLU A 2 -30.12 -62.44 28.52
C GLU A 2 -28.81 -61.93 27.92
N ALA A 3 -28.37 -62.46 26.76
CA ALA A 3 -27.15 -61.98 26.09
C ALA A 3 -27.21 -60.50 25.66
N ARG A 4 -28.41 -60.00 25.32
CA ARG A 4 -28.61 -58.57 24.99
C ARG A 4 -28.56 -57.70 26.25
N VAL A 5 -29.11 -58.20 27.37
CA VAL A 5 -29.07 -57.51 28.67
C VAL A 5 -27.62 -57.42 29.17
N ALA A 6 -26.87 -58.52 29.11
CA ALA A 6 -25.44 -58.53 29.49
C ALA A 6 -24.59 -57.56 28.64
N ASN A 7 -24.85 -57.48 27.33
CA ASN A 7 -24.19 -56.52 26.46
C ASN A 7 -24.54 -55.06 26.81
N LEU A 8 -25.77 -54.78 27.22
CA LEU A 8 -26.20 -53.45 27.66
C LEU A 8 -25.57 -53.08 29.01
N GLU A 9 -25.53 -54.02 29.95
CA GLU A 9 -24.87 -53.82 31.25
C GLU A 9 -23.38 -53.51 31.09
N LYS A 10 -22.74 -54.10 30.08
CA LYS A 10 -21.35 -53.80 29.73
C LYS A 10 -21.17 -52.43 29.05
N SER A 11 -22.06 -52.04 28.13
CA SER A 11 -21.90 -50.80 27.37
C SER A 11 -22.31 -49.54 28.13
N ILE A 12 -23.22 -49.64 29.10
CA ILE A 12 -23.63 -48.51 29.96
C ILE A 12 -22.46 -47.82 30.67
N PRO A 13 -21.54 -48.52 31.36
CA PRO A 13 -20.39 -47.87 32.01
C PRO A 13 -19.42 -47.25 31.00
N GLU A 14 -19.18 -47.92 29.86
CA GLU A 14 -18.34 -47.39 28.77
C GLU A 14 -18.91 -46.07 28.23
N ILE A 15 -20.23 -45.99 28.04
CA ILE A 15 -20.93 -44.77 27.60
C ILE A 15 -20.85 -43.66 28.66
N ARG A 16 -21.00 -44.00 29.95
CA ARG A 16 -20.87 -43.01 31.05
C ARG A 16 -19.47 -42.43 31.13
N GLU A 17 -18.46 -43.26 30.96
CA GLU A 17 -17.07 -42.80 30.94
C GLU A 17 -16.80 -41.91 29.71
N ALA A 18 -17.32 -42.30 28.54
CA ALA A 18 -17.21 -41.48 27.34
C ALA A 18 -17.87 -40.10 27.52
N LEU A 19 -19.06 -40.04 28.15
CA LEU A 19 -19.74 -38.79 28.48
C LEU A 19 -18.91 -37.91 29.42
N ALA A 20 -18.33 -38.48 30.48
CA ALA A 20 -17.48 -37.73 31.41
C ALA A 20 -16.23 -37.15 30.73
N ARG A 21 -15.63 -37.91 29.79
CA ARG A 21 -14.51 -37.43 28.98
C ARG A 21 -14.91 -36.30 28.04
N ILE A 22 -16.09 -36.40 27.41
CA ILE A 22 -16.63 -35.35 26.54
C ILE A 22 -16.86 -34.07 27.35
N GLU A 23 -17.48 -34.16 28.53
CA GLU A 23 -17.76 -33.01 29.38
C GLU A 23 -16.47 -32.31 29.83
N THR A 24 -15.45 -33.08 30.19
CA THR A 24 -14.12 -32.54 30.51
C THR A 24 -13.48 -31.82 29.31
N THR A 25 -13.61 -32.41 28.12
CA THR A 25 -13.07 -31.83 26.88
C THR A 25 -13.81 -30.55 26.50
N LEU A 26 -15.14 -30.54 26.66
CA LEU A 26 -15.98 -29.36 26.42
C LEU A 26 -15.62 -28.23 27.38
N GLY A 27 -15.45 -28.52 28.68
CA GLY A 27 -14.99 -27.55 29.66
C GLY A 27 -13.60 -26.98 29.37
N SER A 28 -12.73 -27.76 28.71
CA SER A 28 -11.44 -27.27 28.23
C SER A 28 -11.58 -26.31 27.04
N PHE A 29 -12.47 -26.63 26.08
CA PHE A 29 -12.76 -25.74 24.95
C PHE A 29 -13.36 -24.40 25.39
N ASP A 30 -14.28 -24.41 26.36
CA ASP A 30 -14.86 -23.20 26.95
C ASP A 30 -13.81 -22.29 27.58
N LYS A 31 -12.79 -22.86 28.25
CA LYS A 31 -11.76 -22.08 28.94
C LYS A 31 -10.65 -21.59 28.03
N HIS A 32 -10.28 -22.36 27.00
CA HIS A 32 -9.05 -22.13 26.26
C HIS A 32 -9.23 -21.83 24.78
N VAL A 33 -10.31 -22.32 24.15
CA VAL A 33 -10.48 -22.17 22.70
C VAL A 33 -11.47 -21.08 22.37
N PHE A 34 -12.69 -21.11 22.92
CA PHE A 34 -13.72 -20.13 22.58
C PHE A 34 -13.37 -18.68 22.92
N PRO A 35 -12.69 -18.37 24.05
CA PRO A 35 -12.27 -17.00 24.34
C PRO A 35 -11.21 -16.45 23.38
N ASN A 36 -10.49 -17.32 22.67
CA ASN A 36 -9.40 -16.95 21.75
C ASN A 36 -9.82 -16.97 20.28
N LEU A 37 -11.08 -17.32 19.98
CA LEU A 37 -11.59 -17.28 18.62
C LEU A 37 -11.89 -15.84 18.21
N ALA A 38 -11.31 -15.40 17.10
CA ALA A 38 -11.67 -14.14 16.48
C ALA A 38 -13.13 -14.18 16.02
N THR A 39 -13.89 -13.16 16.39
CA THR A 39 -15.26 -12.96 15.95
C THR A 39 -15.30 -12.28 14.59
N LYS A 40 -16.46 -12.32 13.93
CA LYS A 40 -16.67 -11.55 12.69
C LYS A 40 -16.47 -10.04 12.91
N ALA A 41 -16.74 -9.53 14.10
CA ALA A 41 -16.52 -8.12 14.44
C ALA A 41 -15.03 -7.79 14.48
N ASP A 42 -14.20 -8.68 15.04
CA ASP A 42 -12.74 -8.50 15.07
C ASP A 42 -12.15 -8.48 13.65
N LEU A 43 -12.63 -9.37 12.78
CA LEU A 43 -12.20 -9.44 11.39
C LEU A 43 -12.64 -8.22 10.56
N ALA A 44 -13.79 -7.62 10.88
CA ALA A 44 -14.29 -6.44 10.18
C ALA A 44 -13.47 -5.17 10.45
N LEU A 45 -12.70 -5.15 11.55
CA LEU A 45 -11.78 -4.05 11.88
C LEU A 45 -10.42 -4.20 11.19
N LEU A 46 -10.11 -5.36 10.61
CA LEU A 46 -8.88 -5.56 9.87
C LEU A 46 -8.99 -4.95 8.48
N ALA A 47 -7.96 -4.21 8.07
CA ALA A 47 -7.86 -3.70 6.71
C ALA A 47 -7.84 -4.86 5.71
N SER A 48 -8.67 -4.76 4.68
CA SER A 48 -8.71 -5.76 3.62
C SER A 48 -7.52 -5.60 2.67
N LYS A 49 -7.24 -6.64 1.89
CA LYS A 49 -6.24 -6.55 0.81
C LYS A 49 -6.61 -5.49 -0.23
N ASP A 50 -7.90 -5.27 -0.46
CA ASP A 50 -8.39 -4.28 -1.42
C ASP A 50 -8.14 -2.85 -0.94
N ASP A 51 -8.31 -2.59 0.37
CA ASP A 51 -7.98 -1.29 0.98
C ASP A 51 -6.50 -0.95 0.77
N LEU A 52 -5.62 -1.93 1.00
CA LEU A 52 -4.18 -1.77 0.80
C LEU A 52 -3.82 -1.58 -0.68
N ALA A 53 -4.44 -2.34 -1.59
CA ALA A 53 -4.22 -2.20 -3.02
C ALA A 53 -4.65 -0.81 -3.54
N GLY A 54 -5.77 -0.28 -3.04
CA GLY A 54 -6.22 1.08 -3.32
C GLY A 54 -5.21 2.13 -2.86
N TYR A 55 -4.72 2.02 -1.63
CA TYR A 55 -3.72 2.93 -1.07
C TYR A 55 -2.40 2.92 -1.87
N VAL A 56 -1.86 1.74 -2.19
CA VAL A 56 -0.61 1.62 -2.95
C VAL A 56 -0.74 2.19 -4.36
N ARG A 57 -1.86 1.93 -5.04
CA ARG A 57 -2.11 2.48 -6.38
C ARG A 57 -2.24 4.01 -6.35
N ALA A 58 -2.99 4.56 -5.40
CA ALA A 58 -3.14 6.00 -5.25
C ALA A 58 -1.80 6.68 -4.98
N SER A 59 -1.05 6.19 -3.99
CA SER A 59 0.28 6.70 -3.65
C SER A 59 1.27 6.63 -4.82
N GLY A 60 1.28 5.53 -5.58
CA GLY A 60 2.11 5.39 -6.77
C GLY A 60 1.77 6.39 -7.87
N LYS A 61 0.47 6.67 -8.08
CA LYS A 61 0.01 7.67 -9.03
C LYS A 61 0.41 9.09 -8.61
N ASP A 62 0.24 9.43 -7.33
CA ASP A 62 0.59 10.76 -6.82
C ASP A 62 2.09 11.04 -6.96
N VAL A 63 2.94 10.05 -6.66
CA VAL A 63 4.39 10.15 -6.85
C VAL A 63 4.75 10.31 -8.32
N GLN A 64 4.09 9.56 -9.21
CA GLN A 64 4.29 9.68 -10.66
C GLN A 64 3.88 11.07 -11.18
N ASP A 65 2.70 11.56 -10.78
CA ASP A 65 2.20 12.88 -11.19
C ASP A 65 3.12 13.99 -10.68
N LEU A 66 3.64 13.86 -9.45
CA LEU A 66 4.64 14.77 -8.90
C LEU A 66 5.92 14.77 -9.74
N ALA A 67 6.46 13.60 -10.08
CA ALA A 67 7.66 13.49 -10.92
C ALA A 67 7.47 14.14 -12.30
N VAL A 68 6.31 13.93 -12.94
CA VAL A 68 5.97 14.56 -14.22
C VAL A 68 5.88 16.07 -14.08
N SER A 69 5.24 16.57 -13.01
CA SER A 69 5.12 18.01 -12.77
C SER A 69 6.49 18.69 -12.58
N PHE A 70 7.41 18.04 -11.85
CA PHE A 70 8.78 18.52 -11.67
C PHE A 70 9.55 18.51 -12.98
N GLN A 71 9.46 17.42 -13.75
CA GLN A 71 10.12 17.32 -15.05
C GLN A 71 9.65 18.42 -16.02
N LYS A 72 8.35 18.71 -16.03
CA LYS A 72 7.78 19.80 -16.83
C LYS A 72 8.32 21.16 -16.38
N SER A 73 8.31 21.43 -15.07
CA SER A 73 8.86 22.69 -14.50
C SER A 73 10.33 22.90 -14.88
N ILE A 74 11.17 21.85 -14.77
CA ILE A 74 12.58 21.91 -15.18
C ILE A 74 12.70 22.27 -16.67
N THR A 75 11.88 21.65 -17.51
CA THR A 75 11.88 21.88 -18.96
C THR A 75 11.44 23.30 -19.30
N ASP A 76 10.41 23.82 -18.64
CA ASP A 76 9.92 25.20 -18.84
C ASP A 76 10.98 26.24 -18.41
N VAL A 77 11.68 25.99 -17.30
CA VAL A 77 12.82 26.81 -16.86
C VAL A 77 13.96 26.77 -17.87
N GLN A 78 14.33 25.59 -18.36
CA GLN A 78 15.37 25.45 -19.39
C GLN A 78 15.03 26.23 -20.66
N LYS A 79 13.78 26.13 -21.12
CA LYS A 79 13.30 26.86 -22.30
C LYS A 79 13.40 28.37 -22.09
N THR A 80 12.93 28.85 -20.94
CA THR A 80 12.99 30.28 -20.57
C THR A 80 14.42 30.79 -20.56
N ILE A 81 15.35 30.05 -19.94
CA ILE A 81 16.78 30.41 -19.91
C ILE A 81 17.33 30.49 -21.33
N ASN A 82 17.07 29.48 -22.16
CA ASN A 82 17.56 29.46 -23.53
C ASN A 82 17.03 30.64 -24.35
N GLU A 83 15.74 30.98 -24.23
CA GLU A 83 15.14 32.14 -24.88
C GLU A 83 15.80 33.46 -24.44
N GLN A 84 16.12 33.62 -23.16
CA GLN A 84 16.85 34.80 -22.67
C GLN A 84 18.28 34.85 -23.21
N THR A 85 19.00 33.73 -23.22
CA THR A 85 20.37 33.63 -23.77
C THR A 85 20.42 34.11 -25.21
N TRP A 86 19.49 33.68 -26.07
CA TRP A 86 19.44 34.13 -27.46
C TRP A 86 19.15 35.62 -27.61
N LYS A 87 18.30 36.20 -26.74
CA LYS A 87 18.07 37.66 -26.72
C LYS A 87 19.32 38.44 -26.36
N TYR A 88 20.06 37.99 -25.34
CA TYR A 88 21.32 38.63 -24.95
C TYR A 88 22.38 38.52 -26.04
N ILE A 89 22.52 37.35 -26.67
CA ILE A 89 23.43 37.15 -27.81
C ILE A 89 23.06 38.10 -28.96
N GLY A 90 21.78 38.25 -29.26
CA GLY A 90 21.29 39.17 -30.29
C GLY A 90 21.68 40.64 -29.99
N LEU A 91 21.44 41.10 -28.76
CA LEU A 91 21.83 42.44 -28.30
C LEU A 91 23.34 42.66 -28.37
N ALA A 92 24.13 41.70 -27.90
CA ALA A 92 25.59 41.76 -27.95
C ALA A 92 26.10 41.82 -29.40
N GLY A 93 25.49 41.06 -30.31
CA GLY A 93 25.81 41.10 -31.74
C GLY A 93 25.56 42.47 -32.37
N VAL A 94 24.43 43.11 -32.06
CA VAL A 94 24.12 44.47 -32.53
C VAL A 94 25.15 45.48 -32.01
N LEU A 95 25.45 45.42 -30.71
CA LEU A 95 26.45 46.31 -30.09
C LEU A 95 27.84 46.12 -30.71
N ALA A 96 28.26 44.88 -30.94
CA ALA A 96 29.53 44.56 -31.58
C ALA A 96 29.58 45.11 -33.02
N GLY A 97 28.49 45.00 -33.79
CA GLY A 97 28.39 45.56 -35.14
C GLY A 97 28.48 47.08 -35.16
N LEU A 98 27.82 47.76 -34.21
CA LEU A 98 27.92 49.21 -34.05
C LEU A 98 29.35 49.64 -33.68
N ALA A 99 29.98 48.94 -32.74
CA ALA A 99 31.35 49.20 -32.32
C ALA A 99 32.35 49.02 -33.47
N PHE A 100 32.20 47.95 -34.27
CA PHE A 100 33.04 47.70 -35.45
C PHE A 100 32.87 48.80 -36.52
N THR A 101 31.64 49.24 -36.75
CA THR A 101 31.35 50.32 -37.71
C THR A 101 31.98 51.63 -37.23
N ALA A 102 31.80 51.99 -35.96
CA ALA A 102 32.43 53.17 -35.37
C ALA A 102 33.98 53.13 -35.46
N ALA A 103 34.59 51.96 -35.19
CA ALA A 103 36.03 51.79 -35.30
C ALA A 103 36.55 52.06 -36.72
N LYS A 104 35.80 51.67 -37.77
CA LYS A 104 36.16 51.93 -39.17
C LYS A 104 36.05 53.42 -39.57
N PHE A 105 35.20 54.20 -38.90
CA PHE A 105 35.05 55.65 -39.17
C PHE A 105 36.02 56.53 -38.37
N ILE A 106 36.69 55.98 -37.36
CA ILE A 106 37.64 56.70 -36.48
C ILE A 106 39.10 56.47 -36.91
N GLN A 107 39.36 55.48 -37.79
CA GLN A 107 40.65 55.25 -38.47
C GLN A 107 40.68 55.95 -39.84
#